data_AF-B7PZJ3-F1
#
_entry.id   AF-B7PZJ3-F1
#
_cell.length_a   1.000
_cell.length_b   1.000
_cell.length_c   1.000
_cell.angle_alpha   90.00
_cell.angle_beta   90.00
_cell.angle_gamma   90.00
#
_symmetry.space_group_name_H-M   'P 1'
#
loop_
_entity.id
_entity.type
_entity.pdbx_description
1 polymer ?
#
loop_
_entity_poly.entity_id
_entity_poly.type
_entity_poly.pdbx_seq_one_letter_code
_entity_poly.pdbx_strand_id
1 'polypeptide(L)'
;MFHFFWANKQALVNRTVLHRPRVYGGWGIPDVLLVARTLSLRTTLQALDYPERPAGILALFWMGPLARHLVPPQGLNTYVKRETPGRHHAAIVAHARHLRERLHLPDLTSESAARISELCAIDGVTLPSPLRQLWQHSCPSWLPDLLADFEWEVGSGILPTRDRLFRWHLVISPLCIYCATEESAAHVLEECYTARRFWARVARTFQLRVPVKYTHERPGPSGPRARLRVLLTALGHHVLWRARCRARHYRARSVPIVALFRTLCTRLRVVLEEELAVLGEMPFEVTWCLADVVRIRLGRLEMVGARQVDFR
;
A
#
# COMPACT_ATOMS: atom_id res chain seq x y z
N MET A 1 -9.16 7.67 10.06
CA MET A 1 -8.77 6.95 8.83
C MET A 1 -7.26 6.63 8.71
N PHE A 2 -6.42 6.78 9.76
CA PHE A 2 -5.02 6.31 9.74
C PHE A 2 -4.53 5.92 11.15
N HIS A 3 -5.32 5.14 11.89
CA HIS A 3 -4.96 4.76 13.26
C HIS A 3 -3.68 3.92 13.34
N PHE A 4 -3.27 3.37 12.20
CA PHE A 4 -2.15 2.45 12.05
C PHE A 4 -0.78 3.13 11.80
N PHE A 5 -0.73 4.32 11.16
CA PHE A 5 0.53 5.07 11.03
C PHE A 5 0.89 5.85 12.30
N TRP A 6 -0.13 6.16 13.11
CA TRP A 6 -0.05 7.11 14.21
C TRP A 6 -0.64 6.47 15.48
N ALA A 7 0.22 5.85 16.30
CA ALA A 7 -0.18 5.44 17.64
C ALA A 7 0.05 6.61 18.60
N ASN A 8 -1.02 7.14 19.21
CA ASN A 8 -0.92 8.28 20.14
C ASN A 8 -0.09 9.47 19.60
N LYS A 9 -0.26 9.81 18.31
CA LYS A 9 0.48 10.86 17.59
C LYS A 9 1.97 10.58 17.33
N GLN A 10 2.49 9.40 17.65
CA GLN A 10 3.85 9.00 17.27
C GLN A 10 3.86 8.32 15.90
N ALA A 11 4.82 8.72 15.05
CA ALA A 11 5.05 8.10 13.75
C ALA A 11 5.63 6.70 13.96
N LEU A 12 4.88 5.65 13.61
CA LEU A 12 5.43 4.29 13.60
C LEU A 12 6.36 4.04 12.39
N VAL A 13 6.24 4.88 11.36
CA VAL A 13 7.00 4.82 10.12
C VAL A 13 7.47 6.22 9.74
N ASN A 14 8.70 6.32 9.23
CA ASN A 14 9.24 7.58 8.74
C ASN A 14 8.40 8.10 7.55
N ARG A 15 8.04 9.38 7.55
CA ARG A 15 7.25 10.02 6.48
C ARG A 15 7.88 9.84 5.10
N THR A 16 9.21 9.86 5.01
CA THR A 16 9.94 9.62 3.76
C THR A 16 9.63 8.25 3.16
N VAL A 17 9.40 7.23 4.00
CA VAL A 17 8.97 5.90 3.56
C VAL A 17 7.49 5.95 3.16
N LEU A 18 6.63 6.60 3.94
CA LEU A 18 5.20 6.70 3.62
C LEU A 18 4.91 7.38 2.28
N HIS A 19 5.70 8.39 1.92
CA HIS A 19 5.57 9.11 0.65
C HIS A 19 5.97 8.29 -0.57
N ARG A 20 6.81 7.26 -0.40
CA ARG A 20 7.23 6.40 -1.52
C ARG A 20 6.04 5.57 -2.01
N PRO A 21 5.95 5.26 -3.31
CA PRO A 21 4.95 4.32 -3.81
C PRO A 21 5.09 2.93 -3.18
N ARG A 22 4.00 2.14 -3.21
CA ARG A 22 3.99 0.74 -2.73
C ARG A 22 5.10 -0.12 -3.36
N VAL A 23 5.38 0.08 -4.64
CA VAL A 23 6.47 -0.58 -5.38
C VAL A 23 7.85 -0.35 -4.74
N TYR A 24 8.01 0.76 -4.02
CA TYR A 24 9.25 1.13 -3.34
C TYR A 24 9.17 0.90 -1.82
N GLY A 25 8.24 0.07 -1.35
CA GLY A 25 8.04 -0.24 0.07
C GLY A 25 7.41 0.88 0.87
N GLY A 26 6.97 1.95 0.22
CA GLY A 26 6.18 2.99 0.87
C GLY A 26 4.68 2.73 0.79
N TRP A 27 3.89 3.74 1.13
CA TRP A 27 2.43 3.64 1.05
C TRP A 27 1.82 4.42 -0.12
N GLY A 28 2.56 5.38 -0.65
CA GLY A 28 2.08 6.31 -1.68
C GLY A 28 1.25 7.46 -1.09
N ILE A 29 1.42 7.81 0.19
CA ILE A 29 0.74 8.99 0.76
C ILE A 29 1.38 10.23 0.17
N PRO A 30 0.65 11.10 -0.55
CA PRO A 30 1.25 12.33 -1.07
C PRO A 30 1.72 13.24 0.06
N ASP A 31 2.84 13.93 -0.13
CA ASP A 31 3.24 15.01 0.77
C ASP A 31 2.29 16.18 0.54
N VAL A 32 1.39 16.42 1.50
CA VAL A 32 0.36 17.47 1.42
C VAL A 32 0.96 18.85 1.15
N LEU A 33 2.10 19.15 1.76
CA LEU A 33 2.75 20.45 1.57
C LEU A 33 3.33 20.56 0.16
N LEU A 34 3.96 19.49 -0.32
CA LEU A 34 4.49 19.42 -1.68
C LEU A 34 3.38 19.51 -2.72
N VAL A 35 2.28 18.78 -2.52
CA VAL A 35 1.10 18.81 -3.38
C VAL A 35 0.49 20.20 -3.41
N ALA A 36 0.26 20.83 -2.26
CA ALA A 36 -0.31 22.18 -2.18
C ALA A 36 0.56 23.22 -2.90
N ARG A 37 1.88 23.17 -2.71
CA ARG A 37 2.83 24.05 -3.43
C ARG A 37 2.82 23.79 -4.94
N THR A 38 2.70 22.53 -5.35
CA THR A 38 2.66 22.13 -6.76
C THR A 38 1.36 22.57 -7.43
N LEU A 39 0.22 22.47 -6.75
CA LEU A 39 -1.05 23.01 -7.23
C LEU A 39 -0.99 24.53 -7.37
N SER A 40 -0.49 25.23 -6.35
CA SER A 40 -0.31 26.69 -6.39
C SER A 40 0.58 27.14 -7.55
N LEU A 41 1.71 26.44 -7.77
CA LEU A 41 2.59 26.67 -8.92
C LEU A 41 1.84 26.45 -10.24
N ARG A 42 1.11 25.35 -10.37
CA ARG A 42 0.36 25.02 -11.59
C ARG A 42 -0.70 26.06 -11.92
N THR A 43 -1.52 26.42 -10.94
CA THR A 43 -2.54 27.46 -11.13
C THR A 43 -1.89 28.78 -11.56
N THR A 44 -0.71 29.10 -11.01
CA THR A 44 0.05 30.28 -11.42
C THR A 44 0.54 30.17 -12.86
N LEU A 45 1.15 29.04 -13.25
CA LEU A 45 1.62 28.80 -14.63
C LEU A 45 0.47 28.86 -15.63
N GLN A 46 -0.64 28.19 -15.36
CA GLN A 46 -1.83 28.19 -16.21
C GLN A 46 -2.45 29.59 -16.36
N ALA A 47 -2.41 30.42 -15.31
CA ALA A 47 -2.82 31.81 -15.41
C ALA A 47 -1.87 32.64 -16.30
N LEU A 48 -0.56 32.39 -16.18
CA LEU A 48 0.47 33.08 -16.97
C LEU A 48 0.50 32.66 -18.44
N ASP A 49 0.03 31.45 -18.80
CA ASP A 49 -0.10 31.01 -20.20
C ASP A 49 -1.11 31.85 -21.00
N TYR A 50 -2.07 32.48 -20.32
CA TYR A 50 -3.10 33.32 -20.92
C TYR A 50 -3.10 34.72 -20.28
N PRO A 51 -2.06 35.55 -20.56
CA PRO A 51 -1.85 36.83 -19.88
C PRO A 51 -2.97 37.85 -20.14
N GLU A 52 -3.73 37.69 -21.22
CA GLU A 52 -4.88 38.54 -21.58
C GLU A 52 -6.11 38.32 -20.69
N ARG A 53 -6.19 37.19 -19.98
CA ARG A 53 -7.34 36.89 -19.11
C ARG A 53 -7.20 37.63 -17.78
N PRO A 54 -8.32 37.96 -17.09
CA PRO A 54 -8.26 38.62 -15.78
C PRO A 54 -7.35 37.90 -14.77
N ALA A 55 -7.37 36.56 -14.78
CA ALA A 55 -6.49 35.75 -13.94
C ALA A 55 -5.00 35.91 -14.29
N GLY A 56 -4.66 36.01 -15.57
CA GLY A 56 -3.29 36.22 -16.04
C GLY A 56 -2.77 37.61 -15.71
N ILE A 57 -3.60 38.65 -15.91
CA ILE A 57 -3.29 40.04 -15.52
C ILE A 57 -3.01 40.13 -14.02
N LEU A 58 -3.88 39.55 -13.19
CA LEU A 58 -3.70 39.52 -11.73
C LEU A 58 -2.45 38.72 -11.34
N ALA A 59 -2.20 37.57 -11.97
CA ALA A 59 -1.00 36.78 -11.71
C ALA A 59 0.28 37.56 -12.03
N LEU A 60 0.34 38.24 -13.18
CA LEU A 60 1.46 39.10 -13.57
C LEU A 60 1.66 40.26 -12.59
N PHE A 61 0.58 40.93 -12.19
CA PHE A 61 0.63 42.00 -11.22
C PHE A 61 1.23 41.55 -9.88
N TRP A 62 0.73 40.43 -9.32
CA TRP A 62 1.13 39.94 -8.00
C TRP A 62 2.50 39.25 -7.99
N MET A 63 2.87 38.56 -9.07
CA MET A 63 4.21 37.99 -9.26
C MET A 63 5.26 39.08 -9.47
N GLY A 64 4.87 40.19 -10.11
CA GLY A 64 5.75 41.33 -10.37
C GLY A 64 7.04 40.90 -11.10
N PRO A 65 8.22 41.33 -10.63
CA PRO A 65 9.49 40.96 -11.25
C PRO A 65 9.82 39.46 -11.20
N LEU A 66 9.16 38.66 -10.37
CA LEU A 66 9.44 37.23 -10.23
C LEU A 66 8.89 36.39 -11.40
N ALA A 67 7.93 36.92 -12.18
CA ALA A 67 7.33 36.22 -13.31
C ALA A 67 8.38 35.77 -14.36
N ARG A 68 9.48 36.53 -14.50
CA ARG A 68 10.60 36.22 -15.42
C ARG A 68 11.26 34.87 -15.18
N HIS A 69 11.09 34.27 -14.00
CA HIS A 69 11.64 32.96 -13.66
C HIS A 69 10.71 31.79 -14.02
N LEU A 70 9.44 32.08 -14.32
CA LEU A 70 8.43 31.07 -14.64
C LEU A 70 8.12 31.04 -16.13
N VAL A 71 8.03 32.19 -16.78
CA VAL A 71 7.67 32.36 -18.20
C VAL A 71 8.73 33.16 -18.97
N PRO A 72 8.80 33.03 -20.31
CA PRO A 72 9.72 33.80 -21.14
C PRO A 72 9.58 35.32 -20.92
N PRO A 73 10.67 36.10 -21.04
CA PRO A 73 10.66 37.54 -20.75
C PRO A 73 9.89 38.39 -21.76
N GLN A 74 9.45 37.81 -22.87
CA GLN A 74 8.79 38.49 -23.98
C GLN A 74 7.45 39.08 -23.49
N GLY A 75 7.24 40.38 -23.72
CA GLY A 75 6.00 41.05 -23.34
C GLY A 75 5.81 41.28 -21.83
N LEU A 76 6.72 40.84 -20.95
CA LEU A 76 6.52 41.06 -19.51
C LEU A 76 6.56 42.55 -19.14
N ASN A 77 7.28 43.40 -19.86
CA ASN A 77 7.50 44.81 -19.49
C ASN A 77 6.30 45.73 -19.76
N THR A 78 5.28 45.27 -20.48
CA THR A 78 4.09 46.08 -20.83
C THR A 78 3.02 46.07 -19.73
N TYR A 79 3.09 45.14 -18.78
CA TYR A 79 2.09 44.99 -17.72
C TYR A 79 2.47 45.77 -16.45
N VAL A 80 1.47 46.31 -15.77
CA VAL A 80 1.61 46.90 -14.44
C VAL A 80 1.99 45.81 -13.43
N LYS A 81 2.99 46.08 -12.60
CA LYS A 81 3.57 45.11 -11.66
C LYS A 81 3.64 45.69 -10.27
N ARG A 82 3.46 44.83 -9.28
CA ARG A 82 3.85 45.14 -7.90
C ARG A 82 5.37 45.15 -7.77
N GLU A 83 5.93 46.20 -7.15
CA GLU A 83 7.37 46.34 -6.95
C GLU A 83 7.96 45.30 -6.01
N THR A 84 7.22 44.96 -4.94
CA THR A 84 7.62 44.00 -3.91
C THR A 84 6.67 42.80 -3.87
N PRO A 85 7.02 41.68 -4.55
CA PRO A 85 6.22 40.46 -4.53
C PRO A 85 6.10 39.87 -3.12
N GLY A 86 4.92 39.38 -2.78
CA GLY A 86 4.70 38.73 -1.48
C GLY A 86 5.45 37.40 -1.32
N ARG A 87 5.64 36.98 -0.06
CA ARG A 87 6.31 35.72 0.32
C ARG A 87 5.81 34.47 -0.41
N HIS A 88 4.51 34.45 -0.74
CA HIS A 88 3.88 33.34 -1.44
C HIS A 88 4.45 33.15 -2.87
N HIS A 89 4.58 34.25 -3.62
CA HIS A 89 5.11 34.23 -4.99
C HIS A 89 6.59 33.88 -5.03
N ALA A 90 7.37 34.37 -4.06
CA ALA A 90 8.75 33.95 -3.87
C ALA A 90 8.86 32.44 -3.60
N ALA A 91 7.99 31.89 -2.76
CA ALA A 91 7.93 30.46 -2.49
C ALA A 91 7.54 29.64 -3.72
N ILE A 92 6.64 30.13 -4.58
CA ILE A 92 6.28 29.49 -5.85
C ILE A 92 7.50 29.40 -6.78
N VAL A 93 8.25 30.48 -6.95
CA VAL A 93 9.46 30.48 -7.80
C VAL A 93 10.55 29.56 -7.25
N ALA A 94 10.79 29.61 -5.94
CA ALA A 94 11.74 28.70 -5.29
C ALA A 94 11.33 27.24 -5.49
N HIS A 95 10.03 26.94 -5.36
CA HIS A 95 9.48 25.60 -5.59
C HIS A 95 9.63 25.14 -7.05
N ALA A 96 9.35 26.01 -8.01
CA ALA A 96 9.53 25.73 -9.44
C ALA A 96 10.99 25.42 -9.78
N ARG A 97 11.92 26.19 -9.23
CA ARG A 97 13.36 25.96 -9.40
C ARG A 97 13.77 24.60 -8.84
N HIS A 98 13.38 24.32 -7.60
CA HIS A 98 13.66 23.05 -6.93
C HIS A 98 13.13 21.84 -7.71
N LEU A 99 11.92 21.92 -8.27
CA LEU A 99 11.36 20.83 -9.09
C LEU A 99 12.11 20.64 -10.41
N ARG A 100 12.50 21.73 -11.09
CA ARG A 100 13.27 21.67 -12.35
C ARG A 100 14.66 21.09 -12.14
N GLU A 101 15.31 21.43 -11.02
CA GLU A 101 16.62 20.91 -10.63
C GLU A 101 16.58 19.41 -10.31
N ARG A 102 15.54 18.94 -9.62
CA ARG A 102 15.44 17.53 -9.16
C ARG A 102 14.83 16.57 -10.16
N LEU A 103 13.76 16.97 -10.85
CA LEU A 103 12.97 16.05 -11.67
C LEU A 103 13.29 16.14 -13.16
N HIS A 104 14.04 17.16 -13.59
CA HIS A 104 14.37 17.43 -15.00
C HIS A 104 13.15 17.38 -15.94
N LEU A 105 11.97 17.74 -15.43
CA LEU A 105 10.72 17.73 -16.22
C LEU A 105 10.68 18.96 -17.13
N PRO A 106 10.41 18.79 -18.44
CA PRO A 106 10.34 19.90 -19.39
C PRO A 106 9.13 20.81 -19.10
N ASP A 107 8.02 20.24 -18.63
CA ASP A 107 6.81 20.96 -18.27
C ASP A 107 6.24 20.46 -16.93
N LEU A 108 6.08 21.38 -15.97
CA LEU A 108 5.55 21.11 -14.62
C LEU A 108 4.01 21.07 -14.57
N THR A 109 3.34 21.45 -15.66
CA THR A 109 1.87 21.41 -15.78
C THR A 109 1.36 20.07 -16.32
N SER A 110 2.17 19.35 -17.10
CA SER A 110 1.85 18.06 -17.70
C SER A 110 1.48 16.94 -16.71
N GLU A 111 2.21 16.81 -15.60
CA GLU A 111 2.03 15.73 -14.63
C GLU A 111 0.98 16.06 -13.56
N SER A 112 0.44 15.09 -12.81
CA SER A 112 -0.45 15.41 -11.67
C SER A 112 0.36 15.90 -10.45
N ALA A 113 -0.23 16.72 -9.57
CA ALA A 113 0.48 17.17 -8.35
C ALA A 113 0.83 16.00 -7.42
N ALA A 114 -0.03 14.97 -7.38
CA ALA A 114 0.25 13.71 -6.69
C ALA A 114 1.45 12.99 -7.33
N ARG A 115 1.51 12.93 -8.66
CA ARG A 115 2.61 12.30 -9.38
C ARG A 115 3.95 13.01 -9.16
N ILE A 116 3.97 14.33 -9.16
CA ILE A 116 5.17 15.12 -8.82
C ILE A 116 5.62 14.83 -7.38
N SER A 117 4.67 14.65 -6.44
CA SER A 117 4.99 14.25 -5.07
C SER A 117 5.63 12.86 -5.01
N GLU A 118 5.13 11.89 -5.77
CA GLU A 118 5.71 10.56 -5.86
C GLU A 118 7.13 10.59 -6.46
N LEU A 119 7.32 11.33 -7.55
CA LEU A 119 8.61 11.47 -8.21
C LEU A 119 9.66 12.05 -7.24
N CYS A 120 9.30 13.08 -6.48
CA CYS A 120 10.15 13.65 -5.44
C CYS A 120 10.50 12.65 -4.32
N ALA A 121 9.61 11.69 -4.03
CA ALA A 121 9.81 10.70 -2.97
C ALA A 121 10.70 9.54 -3.38
N ILE A 122 10.81 9.25 -4.68
CA ILE A 122 11.68 8.20 -5.25
C ILE A 122 13.01 8.73 -5.79
N ASP A 123 13.15 10.04 -5.93
CA ASP A 123 14.39 10.69 -6.36
C ASP A 123 15.56 10.31 -5.44
N GLY A 124 16.66 9.84 -6.05
CA GLY A 124 17.83 9.30 -5.35
C GLY A 124 17.63 7.95 -4.63
N VAL A 125 16.45 7.34 -4.69
CA VAL A 125 16.17 6.06 -4.02
C VAL A 125 16.40 4.88 -4.97
N THR A 126 17.51 4.17 -4.76
CA THR A 126 17.76 2.89 -5.43
C THR A 126 17.41 1.75 -4.48
N LEU A 127 16.32 1.04 -4.77
CA LEU A 127 16.05 -0.25 -4.13
C LEU A 127 16.68 -1.37 -4.95
N PRO A 128 17.38 -2.33 -4.31
CA PRO A 128 17.72 -3.58 -4.95
C PRO A 128 16.48 -4.17 -5.64
N SER A 129 16.63 -4.59 -6.90
CA SER A 129 15.58 -5.26 -7.68
C SER A 129 14.82 -6.34 -6.89
N PRO A 130 15.48 -7.17 -6.06
CA PRO A 130 14.78 -8.21 -5.30
C PRO A 130 13.81 -7.68 -4.23
N LEU A 131 14.09 -6.51 -3.65
CA LEU A 131 13.19 -5.85 -2.69
C LEU A 131 12.03 -5.13 -3.39
N ARG A 132 12.28 -4.54 -4.57
CA ARG A 132 11.20 -3.95 -5.39
C ARG A 132 10.18 -5.01 -5.80
N GLN A 133 10.66 -6.17 -6.24
CA GLN A 133 9.82 -7.31 -6.62
C GLN A 133 9.01 -7.81 -5.42
N LEU A 134 9.63 -7.89 -4.23
CA LEU A 134 8.94 -8.29 -3.01
C LEU A 134 7.66 -7.48 -2.78
N TRP A 135 7.76 -6.15 -2.80
CA TRP A 135 6.62 -5.26 -2.55
C TRP A 135 5.53 -5.35 -3.63
N GLN A 136 5.92 -5.48 -4.89
CA GLN A 136 4.98 -5.68 -5.99
C GLN A 136 4.21 -7.00 -5.85
N HIS A 137 4.84 -8.04 -5.31
CA HIS A 137 4.23 -9.36 -5.14
C HIS A 137 3.40 -9.50 -3.87
N SER A 138 3.80 -8.85 -2.77
CA SER A 138 3.09 -8.91 -1.49
C SER A 138 1.83 -8.05 -1.45
N CYS A 139 1.83 -6.91 -2.17
CA CYS A 139 0.72 -5.96 -2.16
C CYS A 139 0.25 -5.63 -3.59
N PRO A 140 -0.24 -6.62 -4.38
CA PRO A 140 -0.69 -6.35 -5.73
C PRO A 140 -1.98 -5.52 -5.72
N SER A 141 -2.20 -4.71 -6.75
CA SER A 141 -3.32 -3.76 -6.83
C SER A 141 -4.71 -4.39 -6.84
N TRP A 142 -4.82 -5.69 -7.15
CA TRP A 142 -6.09 -6.44 -7.13
C TRP A 142 -6.40 -7.04 -5.75
N LEU A 143 -5.45 -7.05 -4.82
CA LEU A 143 -5.70 -7.59 -3.48
C LEU A 143 -6.59 -6.62 -2.70
N PRO A 144 -7.64 -7.08 -2.00
CA PRO A 144 -8.52 -6.21 -1.22
C PRO A 144 -7.73 -5.31 -0.26
N ASP A 145 -8.13 -4.04 -0.15
CA ASP A 145 -7.37 -3.00 0.55
C ASP A 145 -6.95 -3.43 1.96
N LEU A 146 -7.87 -3.97 2.76
CA LEU A 146 -7.56 -4.44 4.12
C LEU A 146 -6.41 -5.46 4.16
N LEU A 147 -6.33 -6.35 3.17
CA LEU A 147 -5.31 -7.38 3.09
C LEU A 147 -4.00 -6.83 2.52
N ALA A 148 -4.08 -5.99 1.50
CA ALA A 148 -2.91 -5.31 0.96
C ALA A 148 -2.24 -4.41 2.02
N ASP A 149 -3.06 -3.74 2.81
CA ASP A 149 -2.64 -2.92 3.93
C ASP A 149 -1.93 -3.78 4.96
N PHE A 150 -2.57 -4.86 5.42
CA PHE A 150 -1.99 -5.78 6.39
C PHE A 150 -0.68 -6.43 5.91
N GLU A 151 -0.61 -6.90 4.67
CA GLU A 151 0.63 -7.45 4.09
C GLU A 151 1.76 -6.44 4.03
N TRP A 152 1.45 -5.16 3.80
CA TRP A 152 2.43 -4.11 3.86
C TRP A 152 2.94 -3.87 5.29
N GLU A 153 2.08 -3.99 6.31
CA GLU A 153 2.48 -3.94 7.72
C GLU A 153 3.47 -5.06 8.06
N VAL A 154 3.18 -6.27 7.56
CA VAL A 154 4.04 -7.45 7.73
C VAL A 154 5.40 -7.21 7.07
N GLY A 155 5.41 -6.83 5.79
CA GLY A 155 6.64 -6.58 5.02
C GLY A 155 7.47 -5.41 5.59
N SER A 156 6.81 -4.41 6.16
CA SER A 156 7.47 -3.28 6.82
C SER A 156 7.96 -3.63 8.22
N GLY A 157 7.60 -4.82 8.70
CA GLY A 157 7.92 -5.33 10.03
C GLY A 157 7.23 -4.59 11.15
N ILE A 158 6.22 -3.76 10.90
CA ILE A 158 5.66 -2.81 11.87
C ILE A 158 4.56 -3.36 12.78
N LEU A 159 4.23 -4.65 12.63
CA LEU A 159 3.27 -5.30 13.50
C LEU A 159 3.67 -5.21 14.98
N PRO A 160 2.71 -5.01 15.91
CA PRO A 160 2.97 -4.97 17.36
C PRO A 160 3.16 -6.39 17.94
N THR A 161 4.26 -7.01 17.54
CA THR A 161 4.79 -8.28 18.03
C THR A 161 5.39 -8.11 19.42
N ARG A 162 5.49 -9.19 20.21
CA ARG A 162 5.94 -9.06 21.61
C ARG A 162 7.41 -8.68 21.73
N ASP A 163 8.28 -9.09 20.80
CA ASP A 163 9.67 -8.63 20.75
C ASP A 163 9.74 -7.08 20.70
N ARG A 164 8.92 -6.45 19.85
CA ARG A 164 8.84 -4.99 19.70
C ARG A 164 8.20 -4.32 20.89
N LEU A 165 7.05 -4.84 21.33
CA LEU A 165 6.36 -4.29 22.50
C LEU A 165 7.24 -4.40 23.76
N PHE A 166 8.08 -5.43 23.88
CA PHE A 166 9.02 -5.61 24.97
C PHE A 166 10.13 -4.56 24.91
N ARG A 167 10.72 -4.32 23.73
CA ARG A 167 11.71 -3.23 23.53
C ARG A 167 11.15 -1.85 23.84
N TRP A 168 9.84 -1.66 23.64
CA TRP A 168 9.13 -0.43 24.01
C TRP A 168 8.67 -0.41 25.47
N HIS A 169 9.03 -1.42 26.28
CA HIS A 169 8.63 -1.55 27.69
C HIS A 169 7.10 -1.58 27.89
N LEU A 170 6.33 -2.01 26.88
CA LEU A 170 4.86 -2.12 26.94
C LEU A 170 4.37 -3.51 27.36
N VAL A 171 5.25 -4.51 27.36
CA VAL A 171 4.98 -5.87 27.86
C VAL A 171 6.19 -6.40 28.64
N ILE A 172 5.93 -7.35 29.54
CA ILE A 172 6.94 -7.91 30.46
C ILE A 172 7.83 -8.97 29.79
N SER A 173 7.39 -9.55 28.67
CA SER A 173 8.11 -10.67 28.04
C SER A 173 7.94 -10.64 26.52
N PRO A 174 8.99 -10.98 25.75
CA PRO A 174 8.94 -11.06 24.30
C PRO A 174 8.40 -12.41 23.77
N LEU A 175 8.02 -13.34 24.65
CA LEU A 175 7.73 -14.74 24.27
C LEU A 175 6.31 -14.96 23.75
N CYS A 176 6.17 -15.74 22.69
CA CYS A 176 4.91 -16.12 22.05
C CYS A 176 3.96 -16.84 23.01
N ILE A 177 2.68 -16.47 22.98
CA ILE A 177 1.64 -17.03 23.85
C ILE A 177 1.36 -18.53 23.61
N TYR A 178 1.70 -19.03 22.42
CA TYR A 178 1.39 -20.40 22.01
C TYR A 178 2.54 -21.39 22.26
N CYS A 179 3.79 -20.94 22.14
CA CYS A 179 4.95 -21.84 22.17
C CYS A 179 6.17 -21.29 22.93
N ALA A 180 6.04 -20.14 23.58
CA ALA A 180 7.06 -19.55 24.46
C ALA A 180 8.44 -19.25 23.83
N THR A 181 8.56 -19.26 22.50
CA THR A 181 9.74 -18.73 21.79
C THR A 181 9.60 -17.22 21.56
N GLU A 182 10.67 -16.50 21.23
CA GLU A 182 10.59 -15.07 20.93
C GLU A 182 9.58 -14.79 19.79
N GLU A 183 8.66 -13.86 20.00
CA GLU A 183 7.57 -13.57 19.08
C GLU A 183 7.94 -12.45 18.11
N SER A 184 8.29 -12.82 16.88
CA SER A 184 8.41 -11.93 15.72
C SER A 184 7.21 -12.10 14.75
N ALA A 185 7.15 -11.28 13.69
CA ALA A 185 6.11 -11.42 12.66
C ALA A 185 6.25 -12.75 11.90
N ALA A 186 7.47 -13.09 11.45
CA ALA A 186 7.78 -14.38 10.83
C ALA A 186 7.42 -15.55 11.76
N HIS A 187 7.71 -15.40 13.05
CA HIS A 187 7.32 -16.39 14.04
C HIS A 187 5.81 -16.61 14.08
N VAL A 188 5.01 -15.57 14.29
CA VAL A 188 3.55 -15.70 14.44
C VAL A 188 2.88 -16.20 13.17
N LEU A 189 3.38 -15.79 12.01
CA LEU A 189 2.75 -16.01 10.72
C LEU A 189 3.21 -17.29 10.04
N GLU A 190 4.44 -17.75 10.28
CA GLU A 190 5.03 -18.87 9.53
C GLU A 190 5.64 -19.97 10.42
N GLU A 191 6.43 -19.59 11.44
CA GLU A 191 7.30 -20.55 12.15
C GLU A 191 6.63 -21.18 13.39
N CYS A 192 5.71 -20.47 14.02
CA CYS A 192 5.01 -20.89 15.23
C CYS A 192 4.34 -22.24 14.99
N TYR A 193 4.31 -23.09 16.03
CA TYR A 193 3.61 -24.38 15.97
C TYR A 193 2.18 -24.27 15.43
N THR A 194 1.42 -23.26 15.88
CA THR A 194 0.06 -22.99 15.41
C THR A 194 0.02 -22.64 13.91
N ALA A 195 0.92 -21.76 13.47
CA ALA A 195 1.03 -21.33 12.07
C ALA A 195 1.38 -22.50 11.15
N ARG A 196 2.40 -23.30 11.50
CA ARG A 196 2.79 -24.48 10.72
C ARG A 196 1.66 -25.48 10.54
N ARG A 197 0.91 -25.78 11.61
CA ARG A 197 -0.25 -26.69 11.53
C ARG A 197 -1.38 -26.11 10.69
N PHE A 198 -1.63 -24.82 10.79
CA PHE A 198 -2.61 -24.12 9.96
C PHE A 198 -2.21 -24.19 8.49
N TRP A 199 -0.99 -23.80 8.12
CA TRP A 199 -0.52 -23.84 6.74
C TRP A 199 -0.47 -25.26 6.16
N ALA A 200 -0.09 -26.26 6.96
CA ALA A 200 -0.15 -27.66 6.54
C ALA A 200 -1.59 -28.12 6.24
N ARG A 201 -2.60 -27.57 6.92
CA ARG A 201 -4.02 -27.83 6.59
C ARG A 201 -4.41 -27.11 5.30
N VAL A 202 -4.07 -25.83 5.16
CA VAL A 202 -4.38 -25.04 3.96
C VAL A 202 -3.73 -25.66 2.71
N ALA A 203 -2.44 -25.97 2.76
CA ALA A 203 -1.70 -26.54 1.65
C ALA A 203 -2.29 -27.88 1.18
N ARG A 204 -2.70 -28.75 2.13
CA ARG A 204 -3.37 -30.03 1.80
C ARG A 204 -4.74 -29.83 1.17
N THR A 205 -5.55 -28.91 1.70
CA THR A 205 -6.92 -28.71 1.22
C THR A 205 -6.97 -28.02 -0.14
N PHE A 206 -6.14 -27.02 -0.37
CA PHE A 206 -6.11 -26.28 -1.62
C PHE A 206 -5.13 -26.85 -2.65
N GLN A 207 -4.28 -27.80 -2.27
CA GLN A 207 -3.20 -28.37 -3.10
C GLN A 207 -2.27 -27.26 -3.66
N LEU A 208 -2.00 -26.25 -2.83
CA LEU A 208 -1.18 -25.08 -3.16
C LEU A 208 0.00 -24.96 -2.22
N ARG A 209 1.14 -24.48 -2.74
CA ARG A 209 2.30 -24.12 -1.92
C ARG A 209 2.03 -22.78 -1.24
N VAL A 210 1.66 -22.84 0.03
CA VAL A 210 1.37 -21.70 0.92
C VAL A 210 2.01 -21.93 2.30
N PRO A 211 2.39 -20.86 3.04
CA PRO A 211 2.34 -19.46 2.62
C PRO A 211 3.35 -19.18 1.51
N VAL A 212 3.07 -18.17 0.69
CA VAL A 212 4.08 -17.63 -0.22
C VAL A 212 5.11 -16.92 0.64
N LYS A 213 6.30 -17.53 0.78
CA LYS A 213 7.40 -16.91 1.52
C LYS A 213 7.81 -15.61 0.84
N TYR A 214 8.22 -14.63 1.63
CA TYR A 214 8.82 -13.36 1.20
C TYR A 214 10.21 -13.52 0.53
N THR A 215 10.48 -14.66 -0.11
CA THR A 215 11.70 -14.99 -0.82
C THR A 215 11.53 -14.68 -2.31
N HIS A 216 12.63 -14.37 -3.00
CA HIS A 216 12.70 -13.93 -4.42
C HIS A 216 12.10 -14.89 -5.48
N GLU A 217 11.38 -15.93 -5.08
CA GLU A 217 10.64 -16.82 -5.96
C GLU A 217 9.39 -16.10 -6.48
N ARG A 218 9.53 -15.50 -7.67
CA ARG A 218 8.48 -14.81 -8.43
C ARG A 218 7.13 -15.56 -8.42
N PRO A 219 6.09 -15.06 -7.74
CA PRO A 219 4.73 -15.24 -8.20
C PRO A 219 4.41 -14.00 -9.04
N GLY A 220 4.89 -13.98 -10.28
CA GLY A 220 4.32 -13.04 -11.26
C GLY A 220 2.81 -13.28 -11.38
N PRO A 221 2.01 -12.26 -11.73
CA PRO A 221 0.62 -12.46 -12.08
C PRO A 221 0.58 -13.21 -13.41
N SER A 222 0.60 -14.52 -13.37
CA SER A 222 0.40 -15.34 -14.56
C SER A 222 -0.45 -16.53 -14.16
N GLY A 223 -1.76 -16.28 -14.14
CA GLY A 223 -2.80 -17.29 -13.99
C GLY A 223 -3.50 -17.34 -12.63
N PRO A 224 -4.66 -18.00 -12.59
CA PRO A 224 -5.54 -18.08 -11.42
C PRO A 224 -4.87 -18.75 -10.21
N ARG A 225 -3.93 -19.68 -10.46
CA ARG A 225 -3.19 -20.38 -9.40
C ARG A 225 -2.29 -19.43 -8.59
N ALA A 226 -1.58 -18.53 -9.26
CA ALA A 226 -0.70 -17.57 -8.61
C ALA A 226 -1.50 -16.56 -7.78
N ARG A 227 -2.58 -16.02 -8.36
CA ARG A 227 -3.51 -15.11 -7.67
C ARG A 227 -4.10 -15.74 -6.42
N LEU A 228 -4.61 -16.97 -6.52
CA LEU A 228 -5.19 -17.66 -5.37
C LEU A 228 -4.17 -17.94 -4.26
N ARG A 229 -2.91 -18.27 -4.60
CA ARG A 229 -1.84 -18.44 -3.61
C ARG A 229 -1.56 -17.17 -2.82
N VAL A 230 -1.49 -16.02 -3.50
CA VAL A 230 -1.26 -14.72 -2.86
C VAL A 230 -2.46 -14.37 -1.97
N LEU A 231 -3.69 -14.51 -2.47
CA LEU A 231 -4.89 -14.25 -1.69
C LEU A 231 -4.99 -15.14 -0.44
N LEU A 232 -4.74 -16.44 -0.56
CA LEU A 232 -4.72 -17.38 0.57
C LEU A 232 -3.64 -17.04 1.59
N THR A 233 -2.47 -16.61 1.12
CA THR A 233 -1.36 -16.20 1.99
C THR A 233 -1.78 -14.97 2.81
N ALA A 234 -2.28 -13.93 2.14
CA ALA A 234 -2.71 -12.70 2.81
C ALA A 234 -3.87 -12.93 3.80
N LEU A 235 -4.89 -13.68 3.39
CA LEU A 235 -5.99 -14.06 4.27
C LEU A 235 -5.51 -14.89 5.47
N GLY A 236 -4.62 -15.85 5.23
CA GLY A 236 -4.11 -16.73 6.28
C GLY A 236 -3.23 -15.98 7.28
N HIS A 237 -2.36 -15.07 6.82
CA HIS A 237 -1.61 -14.20 7.71
C HIS A 237 -2.55 -13.35 8.58
N HIS A 238 -3.55 -12.71 7.96
CA HIS A 238 -4.51 -11.89 8.69
C HIS A 238 -5.35 -12.71 9.71
N VAL A 239 -5.74 -13.94 9.36
CA VAL A 239 -6.46 -14.86 10.28
C VAL A 239 -5.57 -15.26 11.47
N LEU A 240 -4.33 -15.67 11.22
CA LEU A 240 -3.37 -16.03 12.27
C LEU A 240 -3.10 -14.85 13.20
N TRP A 241 -2.89 -13.67 12.64
CA TRP A 241 -2.66 -12.45 13.40
C TRP A 241 -3.84 -12.10 14.31
N ARG A 242 -5.06 -12.09 13.77
CA ARG A 242 -6.27 -11.83 14.57
C ARG A 242 -6.47 -12.88 15.66
N ALA A 243 -6.20 -14.14 15.37
CA ALA A 243 -6.26 -15.20 16.36
C ALA A 243 -5.25 -14.97 17.49
N ARG A 244 -4.00 -14.63 17.18
CA ARG A 244 -2.97 -14.26 18.16
C ARG A 244 -3.40 -13.07 19.01
N CYS A 245 -3.92 -12.00 18.38
CA CYS A 245 -4.40 -10.81 19.12
C CYS A 245 -5.56 -11.16 20.06
N ARG A 246 -6.50 -12.00 19.61
CA ARG A 246 -7.61 -12.50 20.44
C ARG A 246 -7.09 -13.35 21.60
N ALA A 247 -6.19 -14.28 21.33
CA ALA A 247 -5.62 -15.15 22.35
C ALA A 247 -4.80 -14.37 23.39
N ARG A 248 -4.11 -13.29 22.99
CA ARG A 248 -3.49 -12.35 23.94
C ARG A 248 -4.54 -11.68 24.84
N HIS A 249 -5.61 -11.14 24.25
CA HIS A 249 -6.65 -10.43 25.00
C HIS A 249 -7.33 -11.35 26.03
N TYR A 250 -7.66 -12.58 25.64
CA TYR A 250 -8.31 -13.58 26.50
C TYR A 250 -7.33 -14.49 27.26
N ARG A 251 -6.01 -14.24 27.16
CA ARG A 251 -4.94 -15.08 27.74
C ARG A 251 -5.04 -16.57 27.38
N ALA A 252 -5.57 -16.87 26.19
CA ALA A 252 -5.67 -18.23 25.67
C ALA A 252 -4.29 -18.73 25.20
N ARG A 253 -3.93 -19.97 25.58
CA ARG A 253 -2.66 -20.61 25.20
C ARG A 253 -2.75 -21.48 23.94
N SER A 254 -3.94 -21.64 23.38
CA SER A 254 -4.16 -22.44 22.18
C SER A 254 -5.33 -21.88 21.38
N VAL A 255 -5.36 -22.23 20.10
CA VAL A 255 -6.49 -21.93 19.21
C VAL A 255 -6.76 -23.15 18.32
N PRO A 256 -8.02 -23.58 18.17
CA PRO A 256 -8.33 -24.71 17.30
C PRO A 256 -8.00 -24.42 15.84
N ILE A 257 -7.11 -25.23 15.24
CA ILE A 257 -6.72 -25.09 13.82
C ILE A 257 -7.93 -25.18 12.88
N VAL A 258 -8.92 -26.00 13.23
CA VAL A 258 -10.18 -26.13 12.47
C VAL A 258 -10.96 -24.82 12.45
N ALA A 259 -11.00 -24.08 13.57
CA ALA A 259 -11.68 -22.79 13.65
C ALA A 259 -10.98 -21.71 12.82
N LEU A 260 -9.64 -21.69 12.83
CA LEU A 260 -8.84 -20.81 11.96
C LEU A 260 -9.10 -21.12 10.49
N PHE A 261 -9.05 -22.40 10.13
CA PHE A 261 -9.30 -22.85 8.76
C PHE A 261 -10.70 -22.51 8.27
N ARG A 262 -11.73 -22.70 9.12
CA ARG A 262 -13.11 -22.30 8.82
C ARG A 262 -13.20 -20.80 8.56
N THR A 263 -12.56 -20.00 9.41
CA THR A 263 -12.52 -18.53 9.27
C THR A 263 -11.85 -18.12 7.95
N LEU A 264 -10.75 -18.79 7.57
CA LEU A 264 -10.10 -18.59 6.27
C LEU A 264 -11.06 -18.88 5.12
N CYS A 265 -11.70 -20.05 5.10
CA CYS A 265 -12.62 -20.43 4.02
C CYS A 265 -13.82 -19.49 3.91
N THR A 266 -14.41 -19.06 5.04
CA THR A 266 -15.50 -18.08 5.03
C THR A 266 -15.05 -16.77 4.41
N ARG A 267 -13.88 -16.25 4.80
CA ARG A 267 -13.36 -14.99 4.25
C ARG A 267 -12.98 -15.10 2.77
N LEU A 268 -12.37 -16.22 2.39
CA LEU A 268 -12.03 -16.49 0.99
C LEU A 268 -13.29 -16.50 0.13
N ARG A 269 -14.36 -17.15 0.59
CA ARG A 269 -15.64 -17.17 -0.11
C ARG A 269 -16.20 -15.76 -0.30
N VAL A 270 -16.25 -14.96 0.77
CA VAL A 270 -16.75 -13.58 0.69
C VAL A 270 -15.99 -12.77 -0.35
N VAL A 271 -14.65 -12.80 -0.32
CA VAL A 271 -13.82 -12.08 -1.30
C VAL A 271 -14.10 -12.56 -2.73
N LEU A 272 -14.20 -13.86 -2.95
CA LEU A 272 -14.46 -14.40 -4.29
C LEU A 272 -15.89 -14.11 -4.77
N GLU A 273 -16.88 -14.06 -3.88
CA GLU A 273 -18.26 -13.68 -4.21
C GLU A 273 -18.34 -12.20 -4.58
N GLU A 274 -17.63 -11.32 -3.86
CA GLU A 274 -17.51 -9.90 -4.20
C GLU A 274 -16.81 -9.70 -5.56
N GLU A 275 -15.71 -10.41 -5.80
CA GLU A 275 -15.00 -10.38 -7.09
C GLU A 275 -15.88 -10.88 -8.24
N LEU A 276 -16.65 -11.94 -8.03
CA LEU A 276 -17.60 -12.45 -9.03
C LEU A 276 -18.68 -11.41 -9.36
N ALA A 277 -19.19 -10.71 -8.34
CA ALA A 277 -20.19 -9.66 -8.53
C ALA A 277 -19.63 -8.44 -9.30
N VAL A 278 -18.36 -8.09 -9.08
CA VAL A 278 -17.70 -6.95 -9.74
C VAL A 278 -17.25 -7.29 -11.16
N LEU A 279 -16.63 -8.46 -11.37
CA LEU A 279 -16.04 -8.83 -12.65
C LEU A 279 -17.03 -9.47 -13.63
N GLY A 280 -18.10 -10.10 -13.12
CA GLY A 280 -18.97 -10.97 -13.89
C GLY A 280 -18.36 -12.35 -14.14
N GLU A 281 -19.14 -13.28 -14.69
CA GLU A 281 -18.77 -14.71 -14.79
C GLU A 281 -17.53 -14.94 -15.68
N MET A 282 -17.54 -14.43 -16.92
CA MET A 282 -16.46 -14.70 -17.88
C MET A 282 -15.07 -14.19 -17.43
N PRO A 283 -14.91 -12.94 -16.95
CA PRO A 283 -13.61 -12.46 -16.48
C PRO A 283 -13.18 -13.10 -15.15
N PHE A 284 -14.16 -13.49 -14.32
CA PHE A 284 -13.89 -14.24 -13.10
C PHE A 284 -13.31 -15.63 -13.41
N GLU A 285 -13.85 -16.35 -14.40
CA GLU A 285 -13.33 -17.67 -14.77
C GLU A 285 -11.87 -17.64 -15.19
N VAL A 286 -11.48 -16.67 -16.02
CA VAL A 286 -10.09 -16.49 -16.45
C VAL A 286 -9.18 -16.13 -15.27
N THR A 287 -9.71 -15.39 -14.30
CA THR A 287 -8.92 -14.78 -13.22
C THR A 287 -8.77 -15.67 -12.00
N TRP A 288 -9.81 -16.42 -11.63
CA TRP A 288 -9.92 -17.12 -10.35
C TRP A 288 -10.21 -18.61 -10.49
N CYS A 289 -10.83 -19.06 -11.59
CA CYS A 289 -11.21 -20.46 -11.69
C CYS A 289 -9.99 -21.37 -11.79
N LEU A 290 -10.00 -22.36 -10.90
CA LEU A 290 -9.08 -23.47 -10.88
C LEU A 290 -9.96 -24.69 -10.74
N ALA A 291 -9.95 -25.56 -11.75
CA ALA A 291 -10.79 -26.74 -11.78
C ALA A 291 -10.78 -27.46 -10.41
N ASP A 292 -9.65 -27.62 -9.76
CA ASP A 292 -9.63 -28.46 -8.55
C ASP A 292 -10.05 -27.73 -7.27
N VAL A 293 -10.30 -26.41 -7.34
CA VAL A 293 -10.42 -25.54 -6.16
C VAL A 293 -11.61 -24.58 -6.21
N VAL A 294 -11.74 -23.78 -7.28
CA VAL A 294 -12.76 -22.74 -7.44
C VAL A 294 -13.39 -22.89 -8.82
N ARG A 295 -14.71 -23.11 -8.86
CA ARG A 295 -15.49 -23.16 -10.11
C ARG A 295 -16.77 -22.35 -9.96
N ILE A 296 -17.32 -21.89 -11.08
CA ILE A 296 -18.70 -21.44 -11.16
C ILE A 296 -19.55 -22.63 -11.61
N ARG A 297 -20.67 -22.87 -10.93
CA ARG A 297 -21.68 -23.85 -11.36
C ARG A 297 -23.05 -23.22 -11.23
N LEU A 298 -23.80 -23.14 -12.35
CA LEU A 298 -25.15 -22.55 -12.39
C LEU A 298 -25.20 -21.12 -11.80
N GLY A 299 -24.22 -20.28 -12.14
CA GLY A 299 -24.12 -18.91 -11.63
C GLY A 299 -23.77 -18.79 -10.14
N ARG A 300 -23.34 -19.88 -9.49
CA ARG A 300 -22.91 -19.88 -8.08
C ARG A 300 -21.46 -20.32 -7.94
N LEU A 301 -20.76 -19.69 -6.99
CA LEU A 301 -19.39 -20.04 -6.62
C LEU A 301 -19.36 -21.39 -5.88
N GLU A 302 -18.62 -22.36 -6.41
CA GLU A 302 -18.33 -23.64 -5.77
C GLU A 302 -16.84 -23.74 -5.40
N MET A 303 -16.57 -23.98 -4.11
CA MET A 303 -15.22 -24.29 -3.62
C MET A 303 -15.06 -25.80 -3.42
N VAL A 304 -14.52 -26.49 -4.43
CA VAL A 304 -14.49 -27.96 -4.51
C VAL A 304 -13.57 -28.58 -3.45
N GLY A 305 -12.39 -28.00 -3.21
CA GLY A 305 -11.46 -28.48 -2.18
C GLY A 305 -11.98 -28.33 -0.73
N ALA A 306 -12.90 -27.40 -0.49
CA ALA A 306 -13.48 -27.18 0.84
C ALA A 306 -14.58 -28.19 1.21
N ARG A 307 -15.09 -28.96 0.24
CA ARG A 307 -16.17 -29.94 0.45
C ARG A 307 -15.76 -31.17 1.26
N GLN A 308 -14.45 -31.48 1.37
CA GLN A 308 -13.95 -32.58 2.21
C GLN A 308 -13.77 -32.22 3.70
N VAL A 309 -14.20 -31.04 4.12
CA VAL A 309 -14.30 -30.70 5.54
C VAL A 309 -15.76 -30.83 5.91
N ASP A 310 -16.19 -32.03 6.29
CA ASP A 310 -17.52 -32.27 6.83
C ASP A 310 -17.82 -31.21 7.89
N PHE A 311 -18.83 -30.38 7.60
CA PHE A 311 -19.35 -29.36 8.48
C PHE A 311 -20.39 -29.97 9.43
N ARG A 312 -19.96 -30.95 10.23
CA ARG A 312 -20.70 -31.39 11.42
C ARG A 312 -19.98 -30.89 12.68
#